data_AF-A0A5J1RTL2-F1
#
_entry.id   AF-A0A5J1RTL2-F1
#
_cell.length_a   1.000
_cell.length_b   1.000
_cell.length_c   1.000
_cell.angle_alpha   90.00
_cell.angle_beta   90.00
_cell.angle_gamma   90.00
#
_symmetry.space_group_name_H-M   'P 1'
#
loop_
_entity.id
_entity.type
_entity.pdbx_description
1 polymer ?
#
loop_
_entity_poly.entity_id
_entity_poly.type
_entity_poly.pdbx_seq_one_letter_code
_entity_poly.pdbx_strand_id
1 'polypeptide(L)'
;MKYGYVTSNKNYIFYYDESNNIRNFTLRGNKYNVDNNPQSTYSPIFVLAGIVTNQTKHNISAQEVRTLLNIQSNVKEIKLKHVGTGSFPELMNNKKIHVFLTWLLESPFFIHYYATNTVYWSFLDIIEDLAHYLFDDKNSSLFKKAFHNNIDLRSQLDFYKNALYILIKKDKTGFLKLMNDFNYPEINNNDANKFYKSLHKFCRSHTNSYLSYKHKNPNHIEKSLLELTRLLSICKDIDNAELTFNDKDLLIDSFSHFYLNRLNGFRNSQHLLDEEDLVEPHLVLSTKNEFIGDEKNQYYGLNFKFIKSESNIEIQISDIIAGIIRSLYSFIEQVEFSEIDSFIENSTELQKDNIKKLSMLISKSVNECEGFIFRTQPQMDESKMYKLLS
;
A
#
# COMPACT_ATOMS: atom_id res chain seq x y z
N MET A 1 3.87 -10.92 7.47
CA MET A 1 2.85 -10.83 6.40
C MET A 1 3.03 -11.98 5.43
N LYS A 2 2.01 -12.81 5.16
CA LYS A 2 2.07 -13.77 4.04
C LYS A 2 1.78 -13.00 2.75
N TYR A 3 2.83 -12.57 2.06
CA TYR A 3 2.68 -12.06 0.70
C TYR A 3 2.50 -13.25 -0.23
N GLY A 4 1.26 -13.45 -0.64
CA GLY A 4 0.76 -14.49 -1.54
C GLY A 4 -0.74 -14.25 -1.68
N TYR A 5 -1.28 -14.44 -2.88
CA TYR A 5 -2.70 -14.22 -3.15
C TYR A 5 -3.53 -15.08 -2.20
N VAL A 6 -4.17 -14.47 -1.19
CA VAL A 6 -5.28 -15.14 -0.51
C VAL A 6 -6.43 -15.11 -1.50
N THR A 7 -6.53 -16.18 -2.27
CA THR A 7 -7.64 -16.41 -3.19
C THR A 7 -8.80 -17.00 -2.41
N SER A 8 -10.02 -16.64 -2.79
CA SER A 8 -11.22 -17.26 -2.27
C SER A 8 -12.06 -17.77 -3.42
N ASN A 9 -12.48 -19.04 -3.33
CA ASN A 9 -13.40 -19.65 -4.27
C ASN A 9 -14.87 -19.35 -3.94
N LYS A 10 -15.15 -18.71 -2.80
CA LYS A 10 -16.49 -18.27 -2.42
C LYS A 10 -16.96 -17.15 -3.35
N ASN A 11 -18.28 -17.08 -3.55
CA ASN A 11 -18.90 -16.02 -4.34
C ASN A 11 -19.24 -14.83 -3.44
N TYR A 12 -18.71 -13.68 -3.80
CA TYR A 12 -19.03 -12.41 -3.16
C TYR A 12 -19.48 -11.38 -4.19
N ILE A 13 -20.05 -10.28 -3.69
CA ILE A 13 -20.31 -9.06 -4.45
C ILE A 13 -19.47 -7.97 -3.80
N PHE A 14 -18.47 -7.48 -4.54
CA PHE A 14 -17.58 -6.41 -4.11
C PHE A 14 -18.01 -5.07 -4.69
N TYR A 15 -17.95 -4.04 -3.86
CA TYR A 15 -18.16 -2.65 -4.25
C TYR A 15 -16.86 -1.88 -3.99
N TYR A 16 -16.40 -1.11 -4.97
CA TYR A 16 -15.10 -0.44 -4.93
C TYR A 16 -15.25 1.06 -5.14
N ASP A 17 -14.43 1.82 -4.41
CA ASP A 17 -14.00 3.15 -4.77
C ASP A 17 -12.48 3.30 -4.53
N GLU A 18 -11.87 4.24 -5.23
CA GLU A 18 -10.47 4.60 -5.11
C GLU A 18 -10.28 5.86 -4.27
N SER A 19 -9.33 5.79 -3.36
CA SER A 19 -8.82 6.97 -2.69
C SER A 19 -7.66 7.55 -3.51
N ASN A 20 -7.79 8.83 -3.90
CA ASN A 20 -6.72 9.65 -4.47
C ASN A 20 -6.33 9.30 -5.91
N ASN A 21 -6.79 10.09 -6.87
CA ASN A 21 -6.55 9.88 -8.30
C ASN A 21 -5.13 10.35 -8.72
N ILE A 22 -4.09 9.65 -8.25
CA ILE A 22 -2.68 9.93 -8.57
C ILE A 22 -2.40 9.63 -10.05
N ARG A 23 -3.14 8.68 -10.66
CA ARG A 23 -3.07 8.21 -12.07
C ARG A 23 -1.76 7.54 -12.45
N ASN A 24 -0.64 8.23 -12.23
CA ASN A 24 0.71 7.74 -12.43
C ASN A 24 1.64 8.33 -11.37
N PHE A 25 2.75 7.64 -11.12
CA PHE A 25 3.78 8.09 -10.19
C PHE A 25 5.10 8.22 -10.93
N THR A 26 5.71 9.40 -10.89
CA THR A 26 6.91 9.70 -11.70
C THR A 26 8.00 10.33 -10.86
N LEU A 27 9.26 10.09 -11.21
CA LEU A 27 10.45 10.74 -10.66
C LEU A 27 11.07 11.67 -11.70
N ARG A 28 10.86 12.98 -11.59
CA ARG A 28 11.44 13.98 -12.51
C ARG A 28 12.19 15.05 -11.74
N GLY A 29 13.45 15.29 -12.10
CA GLY A 29 14.26 16.36 -11.50
C GLY A 29 14.40 16.25 -9.98
N ASN A 30 14.67 15.03 -9.49
CA ASN A 30 14.81 14.69 -8.07
C ASN A 30 13.53 14.89 -7.23
N LYS A 31 12.36 14.88 -7.85
CA LYS A 31 11.07 15.06 -7.18
C LYS A 31 10.02 14.11 -7.73
N TYR A 32 9.06 13.75 -6.88
CA TYR A 32 7.85 13.08 -7.33
C TYR A 32 6.87 14.08 -7.96
N ASN A 33 6.03 13.66 -8.91
CA ASN A 33 4.96 14.50 -9.48
C ASN A 33 3.96 15.00 -8.43
N VAL A 34 3.81 14.28 -7.33
CA VAL A 34 2.94 14.61 -6.20
C VAL A 34 3.55 15.55 -5.16
N ASP A 35 4.86 15.82 -5.20
CA ASP A 35 5.57 16.60 -4.17
C ASP A 35 5.09 18.07 -4.10
N ASN A 36 4.49 18.58 -5.17
CA ASN A 36 3.95 19.95 -5.20
C ASN A 36 2.56 20.06 -4.56
N ASN A 37 1.93 18.95 -4.19
CA ASN A 37 0.65 18.97 -3.50
C ASN A 37 0.92 19.11 -1.99
N PRO A 38 0.50 20.21 -1.32
CA PRO A 38 0.72 20.40 0.11
C PRO A 38 -0.04 19.40 0.99
N GLN A 39 -1.03 18.68 0.44
CA GLN A 39 -1.68 17.54 1.10
C GLN A 39 -0.98 16.19 0.83
N SER A 40 0.01 16.16 -0.06
CA SER A 40 0.81 14.95 -0.26
C SER A 40 1.74 14.78 0.91
N THR A 41 1.51 13.71 1.65
CA THR A 41 2.44 13.17 2.63
C THR A 41 3.77 12.84 1.96
N TYR A 42 4.80 12.60 2.78
CA TYR A 42 6.13 12.17 2.35
C TYR A 42 6.08 11.08 1.26
N SER A 43 5.15 10.12 1.44
CA SER A 43 4.78 9.08 0.48
C SER A 43 3.26 9.01 0.33
N PRO A 44 2.70 9.12 -0.89
CA PRO A 44 1.27 8.92 -1.11
C PRO A 44 0.84 7.48 -0.81
N ILE A 45 -0.33 7.34 -0.21
CA ILE A 45 -1.00 6.05 -0.07
C ILE A 45 -2.09 5.95 -1.12
N PHE A 46 -2.01 4.93 -1.97
CA PHE A 46 -3.11 4.53 -2.85
C PHE A 46 -3.96 3.50 -2.13
N VAL A 47 -5.28 3.67 -2.19
CA VAL A 47 -6.24 2.73 -1.61
C VAL A 47 -7.33 2.43 -2.63
N LEU A 48 -7.57 1.15 -2.85
CA LEU A 48 -8.75 0.63 -3.54
C LEU A 48 -9.56 -0.14 -2.51
N ALA A 49 -10.75 0.33 -2.13
CA ALA A 49 -11.47 -0.21 -0.99
C ALA A 49 -12.98 -0.13 -1.16
N GLY A 50 -13.69 -0.76 -0.23
CA GLY A 50 -15.12 -0.60 -0.10
C GLY A 50 -15.74 -1.67 0.76
N ILE A 51 -16.97 -2.02 0.41
CA ILE A 51 -17.73 -3.07 1.11
C ILE A 51 -17.87 -4.32 0.25
N VAL A 52 -18.01 -5.46 0.92
CA VAL A 52 -18.22 -6.76 0.29
C VAL A 52 -19.28 -7.55 1.06
N THR A 53 -20.09 -8.31 0.33
CA THR A 53 -21.13 -9.17 0.90
C THR A 53 -21.12 -10.53 0.20
N ASN A 54 -21.49 -11.59 0.93
CA ASN A 54 -21.82 -12.89 0.37
C ASN A 54 -23.33 -13.09 0.16
N GLN A 55 -24.14 -12.07 0.49
CA GLN A 55 -25.58 -12.10 0.30
C GLN A 55 -25.93 -11.64 -1.11
N THR A 56 -26.74 -12.42 -1.82
CA THR A 56 -27.23 -12.07 -3.16
C THR A 56 -28.37 -11.04 -3.12
N LYS A 57 -28.95 -10.82 -1.94
CA LYS A 57 -29.95 -9.79 -1.68
C LYS A 57 -29.69 -9.20 -0.29
N HIS A 58 -29.51 -7.89 -0.26
CA HIS A 58 -29.52 -7.07 0.94
C HIS A 58 -30.40 -5.86 0.66
N ASN A 59 -31.15 -5.40 1.67
CA ASN A 59 -31.97 -4.21 1.55
C ASN A 59 -31.21 -3.06 2.23
N ILE A 60 -30.43 -2.31 1.46
CA ILE A 60 -29.98 -0.98 1.89
C ILE A 60 -30.70 0.04 1.02
N SER A 61 -31.40 0.97 1.68
CA SER A 61 -31.94 2.14 1.02
C SER A 61 -30.97 3.32 1.12
N ALA A 62 -30.74 4.02 0.01
CA ALA A 62 -30.01 5.30 0.05
C ALA A 62 -30.65 6.29 1.04
N GLN A 63 -31.98 6.26 1.18
CA GLN A 63 -32.69 7.11 2.13
C GLN A 63 -32.40 6.73 3.59
N GLU A 64 -32.23 5.43 3.87
CA GLU A 64 -31.87 4.94 5.20
C GLU A 64 -30.48 5.47 5.60
N VAL A 65 -29.49 5.33 4.72
CA VAL A 65 -28.12 5.82 4.96
C VAL A 65 -28.10 7.35 5.10
N ARG A 66 -28.87 8.08 4.30
CA ARG A 66 -28.99 9.55 4.42
C ARG A 66 -29.56 9.97 5.77
N THR A 67 -30.60 9.28 6.21
CA THR A 67 -31.26 9.56 7.49
C THR A 67 -30.31 9.26 8.65
N LEU A 68 -29.63 8.11 8.59
CA LEU A 68 -28.61 7.70 9.56
C LEU A 68 -27.49 8.73 9.71
N LEU A 69 -26.97 9.24 8.59
CA LEU A 69 -25.83 10.17 8.57
C LEU A 69 -26.24 11.65 8.62
N ASN A 70 -27.53 11.93 8.75
CA ASN A 70 -28.12 13.28 8.70
C ASN A 70 -27.59 14.06 7.48
N ILE A 71 -27.76 13.49 6.29
CA ILE A 71 -27.36 14.07 5.01
C ILE A 71 -28.59 14.63 4.31
N GLN A 72 -28.49 15.87 3.83
CA GLN A 72 -29.58 16.55 3.14
C GLN A 72 -29.96 15.82 1.84
N SER A 73 -31.24 15.86 1.46
CA SER A 73 -31.78 15.17 0.29
C SER A 73 -31.28 15.74 -1.06
N ASN A 74 -30.83 16.99 -1.08
CA ASN A 74 -30.26 17.66 -2.25
C ASN A 74 -28.83 17.20 -2.60
N VAL A 75 -28.13 16.53 -1.68
CA VAL A 75 -26.79 15.99 -1.92
C VAL A 75 -26.93 14.83 -2.89
N LYS A 76 -26.43 14.95 -4.13
CA LYS A 76 -26.56 13.90 -5.14
C LYS A 76 -25.91 12.58 -4.70
N GLU A 77 -24.74 12.68 -4.08
CA GLU A 77 -23.90 11.55 -3.73
C GLU A 77 -23.32 11.72 -2.32
N ILE A 78 -23.46 10.69 -1.49
CA ILE A 78 -22.80 10.61 -0.19
C ILE A 78 -21.31 10.33 -0.44
N LYS A 79 -20.45 11.08 0.24
CA LYS A 79 -18.99 10.95 0.19
C LYS A 79 -18.44 11.14 1.60
N LEU A 80 -17.20 10.74 1.85
CA LEU A 80 -16.55 10.92 3.16
C LEU A 80 -16.72 12.35 3.68
N LYS A 81 -16.52 13.38 2.85
CA LYS A 81 -16.63 14.80 3.24
C LYS A 81 -17.98 15.20 3.87
N HIS A 82 -19.04 14.45 3.58
CA HIS A 82 -20.38 14.68 4.15
C HIS A 82 -20.55 14.03 5.54
N VAL A 83 -19.68 13.06 5.86
CA VAL A 83 -19.62 12.33 7.12
C VAL A 83 -18.58 12.96 8.05
N GLY A 84 -17.36 13.21 7.54
CA GLY A 84 -16.28 13.85 8.28
C GLY A 84 -15.20 14.41 7.37
N THR A 85 -14.41 15.33 7.92
CA THR A 85 -13.29 15.98 7.24
C THR A 85 -12.08 16.01 8.16
N GLY A 86 -10.89 16.16 7.58
CA GLY A 86 -9.63 16.29 8.32
C GLY A 86 -8.79 15.03 8.29
N SER A 87 -7.76 15.04 9.15
CA SER A 87 -6.82 13.95 9.41
C SER A 87 -7.49 12.77 10.14
N PHE A 88 -6.78 11.65 10.26
CA PHE A 88 -7.31 10.47 10.95
C PHE A 88 -7.72 10.75 12.40
N PRO A 89 -6.93 11.44 13.23
CA PRO A 89 -7.37 11.88 14.56
C PRO A 89 -8.70 12.66 14.55
N GLU A 90 -8.88 13.57 13.60
CA GLU A 90 -10.10 14.39 13.48
C GLU A 90 -11.30 13.56 13.04
N LEU A 91 -11.13 12.65 12.07
CA LEU A 91 -12.16 11.71 11.65
C LEU A 91 -12.57 10.78 12.81
N MET A 92 -11.60 10.26 13.56
CA MET A 92 -11.89 9.42 14.72
C MET A 92 -12.59 10.19 15.84
N ASN A 93 -12.50 11.52 15.88
CA ASN A 93 -13.25 12.36 16.83
C ASN A 93 -14.61 12.84 16.29
N ASN A 94 -15.12 12.25 15.20
CA ASN A 94 -16.36 12.67 14.55
C ASN A 94 -17.54 11.75 14.92
N LYS A 95 -18.66 12.34 15.34
CA LYS A 95 -19.89 11.61 15.73
C LYS A 95 -20.59 10.92 14.56
N LYS A 96 -20.57 11.49 13.35
CA LYS A 96 -21.15 10.82 12.17
C LYS A 96 -20.29 9.62 11.73
N ILE A 97 -18.97 9.71 11.87
CA ILE A 97 -18.07 8.55 11.66
C ILE A 97 -18.42 7.45 12.67
N HIS A 98 -18.64 7.79 13.93
CA HIS A 98 -19.09 6.83 14.94
C HIS A 98 -20.39 6.12 14.56
N VAL A 99 -21.40 6.89 14.16
CA VAL A 99 -22.71 6.35 13.71
C VAL A 99 -22.52 5.44 12.50
N PHE A 100 -21.72 5.86 11.51
CA PHE A 100 -21.42 5.08 10.32
C PHE A 100 -20.73 3.74 10.63
N LEU A 101 -19.67 3.75 11.44
CA LEU A 101 -18.92 2.53 11.81
C LEU A 101 -19.79 1.57 12.62
N THR A 102 -20.66 2.09 13.50
CA THR A 102 -21.61 1.28 14.29
C THR A 102 -22.60 0.58 13.37
N TRP A 103 -23.25 1.32 12.47
CA TRP A 103 -24.18 0.75 11.52
C TRP A 103 -23.51 -0.30 10.62
N LEU A 104 -22.29 -0.04 10.13
CA LEU A 104 -21.59 -0.99 9.26
C LEU A 104 -21.23 -2.29 9.98
N LEU A 105 -20.88 -2.22 11.27
CA LEU A 105 -20.63 -3.41 12.10
C LEU A 105 -21.85 -4.32 12.19
N GLU A 106 -23.03 -3.73 12.34
CA GLU A 106 -24.33 -4.42 12.45
C GLU A 106 -24.88 -4.88 11.09
N SER A 107 -24.41 -4.26 10.00
CA SER A 107 -24.79 -4.61 8.64
C SER A 107 -24.26 -5.99 8.20
N PRO A 108 -24.83 -6.60 7.14
CA PRO A 108 -24.29 -7.84 6.55
C PRO A 108 -22.97 -7.63 5.79
N PHE A 109 -22.47 -6.40 5.69
CA PHE A 109 -21.26 -6.10 4.95
C PHE A 109 -20.00 -6.35 5.78
N PHE A 110 -18.98 -6.78 5.05
CA PHE A 110 -17.58 -6.71 5.45
C PHE A 110 -16.92 -5.53 4.72
N ILE A 111 -15.75 -5.10 5.20
CA ILE A 111 -14.91 -4.17 4.47
C ILE A 111 -13.83 -4.95 3.73
N HIS A 112 -13.43 -4.44 2.58
CA HIS A 112 -12.23 -4.90 1.89
C HIS A 112 -11.41 -3.69 1.48
N TYR A 113 -10.10 -3.88 1.42
CA TYR A 113 -9.22 -2.87 0.87
C TYR A 113 -7.91 -3.48 0.35
N TYR A 114 -7.36 -2.78 -0.63
CA TYR A 114 -5.96 -2.79 -0.99
C TYR A 114 -5.36 -1.43 -0.62
N ALA A 115 -4.28 -1.41 0.16
CA ALA A 115 -3.56 -0.17 0.46
C ALA A 115 -2.07 -0.33 0.12
N THR A 116 -1.52 0.59 -0.67
CA THR A 116 -0.09 0.57 -1.02
C THR A 116 0.56 1.91 -0.76
N ASN A 117 1.72 1.86 -0.09
CA ASN A 117 2.60 3.01 -0.01
C ASN A 117 3.35 3.12 -1.35
N THR A 118 3.01 4.14 -2.13
CA THR A 118 3.47 4.28 -3.52
C THR A 118 4.99 4.41 -3.62
N VAL A 119 5.63 5.14 -2.71
CA VAL A 119 7.10 5.25 -2.65
C VAL A 119 7.71 3.90 -2.27
N TYR A 120 7.20 3.24 -1.24
CA TYR A 120 7.70 1.93 -0.83
C TYR A 120 7.63 0.93 -2.00
N TRP A 121 6.48 0.86 -2.66
CA TRP A 121 6.25 0.01 -3.83
C TRP A 121 7.28 0.31 -4.95
N SER A 122 7.49 1.59 -5.25
CA SER A 122 8.31 2.04 -6.40
C SER A 122 9.80 1.71 -6.30
N PHE A 123 10.28 1.30 -5.13
CA PHE A 123 11.69 1.01 -4.89
C PHE A 123 11.94 -0.42 -4.39
N LEU A 124 10.92 -1.30 -4.39
CA LEU A 124 11.10 -2.70 -3.99
C LEU A 124 12.08 -3.43 -4.92
N ASP A 125 12.03 -3.12 -6.21
CA ASP A 125 12.83 -3.74 -7.27
C ASP A 125 14.33 -3.66 -6.99
N ILE A 126 14.79 -2.58 -6.34
CA ILE A 126 16.21 -2.44 -5.93
C ILE A 126 16.65 -3.59 -5.03
N ILE A 127 15.81 -4.02 -4.08
CA ILE A 127 16.12 -5.14 -3.18
C ILE A 127 15.82 -6.47 -3.86
N GLU A 128 14.81 -6.54 -4.72
CA GLU A 128 14.50 -7.74 -5.46
C GLU A 128 15.62 -8.10 -6.44
N ASP A 129 16.23 -7.14 -7.14
CA ASP A 129 17.41 -7.36 -7.98
C ASP A 129 18.58 -7.93 -7.19
N LEU A 130 18.83 -7.43 -5.98
CA LEU A 130 19.83 -8.02 -5.09
C LEU A 130 19.48 -9.46 -4.72
N ALA A 131 18.20 -9.75 -4.49
CA ALA A 131 17.74 -11.10 -4.20
C ALA A 131 17.94 -12.03 -5.41
N HIS A 132 17.55 -11.60 -6.60
CA HIS A 132 17.75 -12.32 -7.85
C HIS A 132 19.23 -12.63 -8.09
N TYR A 133 20.12 -11.63 -7.93
CA TYR A 133 21.55 -11.82 -8.02
C TYR A 133 22.08 -12.84 -6.98
N LEU A 134 21.62 -12.76 -5.74
CA LEU A 134 22.06 -13.67 -4.67
C LEU A 134 21.52 -15.10 -4.84
N PHE A 135 20.36 -15.27 -5.48
CA PHE A 135 19.73 -16.59 -5.69
C PHE A 135 20.28 -17.35 -6.90
N ASP A 136 21.12 -16.73 -7.74
CA ASP A 136 21.92 -17.46 -8.73
C ASP A 136 22.90 -18.41 -8.01
N ASP A 137 22.92 -19.69 -8.41
CA ASP A 137 23.79 -20.73 -7.86
C ASP A 137 25.27 -20.32 -7.84
N LYS A 138 25.72 -19.52 -8.82
CA LYS A 138 27.09 -18.98 -8.90
C LYS A 138 27.43 -18.08 -7.69
N ASN A 139 26.41 -17.48 -7.07
CA ASN A 139 26.54 -16.55 -5.95
C ASN A 139 26.17 -17.18 -4.60
N SER A 140 26.05 -18.51 -4.53
CA SER A 140 25.71 -19.25 -3.30
C SER A 140 26.57 -18.90 -2.07
N SER A 141 27.84 -18.54 -2.26
CA SER A 141 28.71 -18.08 -1.15
C SER A 141 28.33 -16.69 -0.62
N LEU A 142 27.87 -15.78 -1.50
CA LEU A 142 27.37 -14.46 -1.15
C LEU A 142 26.00 -14.56 -0.48
N PHE A 143 25.13 -15.43 -0.99
CA PHE A 143 23.84 -15.75 -0.37
C PHE A 143 24.01 -16.16 1.09
N LYS A 144 24.91 -17.11 1.38
CA LYS A 144 25.19 -17.54 2.76
C LYS A 144 25.65 -16.38 3.65
N LYS A 145 26.46 -15.46 3.11
CA LYS A 145 26.90 -14.25 3.83
C LYS A 145 25.77 -13.26 4.04
N ALA A 146 24.89 -13.06 3.06
CA ALA A 146 23.79 -12.11 3.14
C ALA A 146 22.72 -12.60 4.12
N PHE A 147 22.26 -13.84 3.95
CA PHE A 147 21.11 -14.41 4.66
C PHE A 147 21.47 -15.28 5.88
N HIS A 148 22.74 -15.58 6.14
CA HIS A 148 23.18 -16.41 7.29
C HIS A 148 22.48 -17.78 7.37
N ASN A 149 22.11 -18.37 6.23
CA ASN A 149 21.28 -19.59 6.15
C ASN A 149 19.90 -19.45 6.84
N ASN A 150 19.36 -18.24 6.93
CA ASN A 150 18.03 -18.02 7.47
C ASN A 150 17.00 -18.81 6.63
N ILE A 151 16.18 -19.61 7.32
CA ILE A 151 15.16 -20.47 6.73
C ILE A 151 13.97 -19.61 6.23
N ASP A 152 13.74 -18.46 6.84
CA ASP A 152 12.71 -17.51 6.43
C ASP A 152 13.28 -16.39 5.55
N LEU A 153 13.59 -16.74 4.31
CA LEU A 153 14.09 -15.81 3.29
C LEU A 153 13.11 -14.65 3.04
N ARG A 154 11.80 -14.92 3.15
CA ARG A 154 10.77 -13.91 2.90
C ARG A 154 10.86 -12.79 3.93
N SER A 155 10.85 -13.14 5.21
CA SER A 155 10.94 -12.15 6.28
C SER A 155 12.23 -11.34 6.20
N GLN A 156 13.33 -11.96 5.75
CA GLN A 156 14.61 -11.27 5.56
C GLN A 156 14.57 -10.28 4.38
N LEU A 157 13.93 -10.64 3.26
CA LEU A 157 13.74 -9.71 2.13
C LEU A 157 12.84 -8.54 2.51
N ASP A 158 11.73 -8.80 3.20
CA ASP A 158 10.82 -7.75 3.68
C ASP A 158 11.53 -6.82 4.68
N PHE A 159 12.47 -7.35 5.48
CA PHE A 159 13.32 -6.54 6.35
C PHE A 159 14.26 -5.61 5.57
N TYR A 160 14.91 -6.09 4.50
CA TYR A 160 15.77 -5.25 3.67
C TYR A 160 14.98 -4.18 2.90
N LYS A 161 13.80 -4.52 2.39
CA LYS A 161 12.86 -3.55 1.78
C LYS A 161 12.46 -2.47 2.77
N ASN A 162 12.12 -2.87 4.00
CA ASN A 162 11.84 -1.92 5.08
C ASN A 162 13.05 -1.04 5.40
N ALA A 163 14.25 -1.61 5.48
CA ALA A 163 15.48 -0.84 5.73
C ALA A 163 15.79 0.16 4.61
N LEU A 164 15.54 -0.20 3.34
CA LEU A 164 15.66 0.72 2.21
C LEU A 164 14.68 1.88 2.37
N TYR A 165 13.43 1.60 2.75
CA TYR A 165 12.44 2.64 2.99
C TYR A 165 12.80 3.57 4.16
N ILE A 166 13.37 3.03 5.25
CA ILE A 166 13.95 3.84 6.34
C ILE A 166 15.01 4.80 5.77
N LEU A 167 15.89 4.31 4.90
CA LEU A 167 16.95 5.13 4.30
C LEU A 167 16.35 6.25 3.42
N ILE A 168 15.32 5.94 2.63
CA ILE A 168 14.58 6.93 1.84
C ILE A 168 14.04 8.01 2.78
N LYS A 169 13.26 7.63 3.82
CA LYS A 169 12.70 8.57 4.81
C LYS A 169 13.75 9.45 5.47
N LYS A 170 14.91 8.89 5.78
CA LYS A 170 16.02 9.60 6.43
C LYS A 170 16.63 10.71 5.57
N ASP A 171 16.79 10.47 4.26
CA ASP A 171 17.33 11.45 3.32
C ASP A 171 16.70 11.30 1.93
N LYS A 172 15.48 11.85 1.79
CA LYS A 172 14.72 11.84 0.52
C LYS A 172 15.52 12.51 -0.59
N THR A 173 16.04 13.70 -0.32
CA THR A 173 16.68 14.53 -1.34
C THR A 173 17.94 13.87 -1.88
N GLY A 174 18.79 13.33 -1.01
CA GLY A 174 19.99 12.60 -1.41
C GLY A 174 19.65 11.31 -2.15
N PHE A 175 18.63 10.57 -1.69
CA PHE A 175 18.18 9.34 -2.35
C PHE A 175 17.63 9.60 -3.75
N LEU A 176 16.74 10.58 -3.92
CA LEU A 176 16.17 10.92 -5.22
C LEU A 176 17.21 11.47 -6.20
N LYS A 177 18.20 12.21 -5.69
CA LYS A 177 19.35 12.61 -6.51
C LYS A 177 20.12 11.39 -7.02
N LEU A 178 20.40 10.41 -6.15
CA LEU A 178 21.07 9.18 -6.55
C LEU A 178 20.26 8.42 -7.61
N MET A 179 18.93 8.29 -7.43
CA MET A 179 18.05 7.63 -8.40
C MET A 179 18.14 8.31 -9.78
N ASN A 180 18.06 9.63 -9.81
CA ASN A 180 18.15 10.41 -11.05
C ASN A 180 19.55 10.37 -11.69
N ASP A 181 20.63 10.37 -10.89
CA ASP A 181 22.01 10.27 -11.38
C ASP A 181 22.24 8.95 -12.17
N PHE A 182 21.44 7.92 -11.91
CA PHE A 182 21.49 6.60 -12.56
C PHE A 182 20.28 6.30 -13.48
N ASN A 183 19.44 7.29 -13.78
CA ASN A 183 18.21 7.15 -14.60
C ASN A 183 17.22 6.10 -14.08
N TYR A 184 17.09 5.92 -12.76
CA TYR A 184 16.11 4.98 -12.20
C TYR A 184 14.65 5.38 -12.52
N PRO A 185 13.73 4.41 -12.75
CA PRO A 185 14.01 3.00 -13.09
C PRO A 185 14.40 3.00 -14.58
N GLU A 186 15.24 2.13 -15.08
CA GLU A 186 16.03 2.16 -16.33
C GLU A 186 17.50 2.37 -16.02
N ILE A 187 17.98 1.62 -15.02
CA ILE A 187 19.40 1.53 -14.74
C ILE A 187 20.03 0.69 -15.86
N ASN A 188 20.96 1.28 -16.61
CA ASN A 188 21.74 0.52 -17.59
C ASN A 188 22.52 -0.60 -16.89
N ASN A 189 22.46 -1.84 -17.40
CA ASN A 189 23.20 -2.97 -16.82
C ASN A 189 24.70 -2.69 -16.69
N ASN A 190 25.31 -1.94 -17.63
CA ASN A 190 26.73 -1.55 -17.53
C ASN A 190 27.03 -0.60 -16.35
N ASP A 191 25.99 0.03 -15.80
CA ASP A 191 26.06 0.91 -14.64
C ASP A 191 25.48 0.29 -13.37
N ALA A 192 24.87 -0.91 -13.42
CA ALA A 192 24.31 -1.60 -12.25
C ALA A 192 25.32 -1.69 -11.10
N ASN A 193 26.55 -2.09 -11.43
CA ASN A 193 27.65 -2.13 -10.48
C ASN A 193 27.93 -0.78 -9.80
N LYS A 194 27.96 0.29 -10.60
CA LYS A 194 28.23 1.66 -10.13
C LYS A 194 27.06 2.18 -9.30
N PHE A 195 25.83 1.85 -9.68
CA PHE A 195 24.62 2.19 -8.95
C PHE A 195 24.66 1.58 -7.54
N TYR A 196 24.83 0.27 -7.41
CA TYR A 196 24.86 -0.38 -6.09
C TYR A 196 26.07 0.01 -5.24
N LYS A 197 27.23 0.30 -5.84
CA LYS A 197 28.37 0.92 -5.12
C LYS A 197 28.04 2.31 -4.60
N SER A 198 27.30 3.10 -5.37
CA SER A 198 26.86 4.45 -4.98
C SER A 198 25.78 4.39 -3.91
N LEU A 199 24.82 3.46 -4.01
CA LEU A 199 23.81 3.19 -2.99
C LEU A 199 24.44 2.69 -1.68
N HIS A 200 25.42 1.79 -1.76
CA HIS A 200 26.20 1.38 -0.59
C HIS A 200 26.89 2.57 0.07
N LYS A 201 27.56 3.44 -0.70
CA LYS A 201 28.21 4.64 -0.18
C LYS A 201 27.22 5.60 0.48
N PHE A 202 26.05 5.79 -0.14
CA PHE A 202 24.97 6.60 0.38
C PHE A 202 24.39 6.03 1.69
N CYS A 203 24.15 4.72 1.76
CA CYS A 203 23.70 4.07 2.99
C CYS A 203 24.78 4.19 4.09
N ARG A 204 26.05 3.97 3.73
CA ARG A 204 27.20 4.09 4.64
C ARG A 204 27.38 5.49 5.22
N SER A 205 27.17 6.55 4.44
CA SER A 205 27.26 7.92 4.96
C SER A 205 26.23 8.20 6.06
N HIS A 206 25.11 7.47 6.05
CA HIS A 206 24.05 7.54 7.04
C HIS A 206 24.23 6.58 8.23
N THR A 207 25.23 5.69 8.19
CA THR A 207 25.52 4.71 9.25
C THR A 207 26.90 4.84 9.90
N ASN A 208 27.80 5.65 9.33
CA ASN A 208 29.17 5.83 9.84
C ASN A 208 29.22 6.22 11.33
N SER A 209 28.28 7.05 11.80
CA SER A 209 28.20 7.47 13.21
C SER A 209 27.88 6.31 14.16
N TYR A 210 27.14 5.30 13.70
CA TYR A 210 26.72 4.13 14.48
C TYR A 210 27.85 3.14 14.73
N LEU A 211 28.91 3.19 13.92
CA LEU A 211 30.07 2.30 14.03
C LEU A 211 31.12 2.78 15.03
N SER A 212 30.91 3.93 15.70
CA SER A 212 31.85 4.44 16.69
C SER A 212 31.73 3.67 18.03
N TYR A 213 32.85 3.49 18.74
CA TYR A 213 32.92 2.78 20.03
C TYR A 213 31.97 3.33 21.13
N LYS A 214 31.41 4.54 20.94
CA LYS A 214 30.45 5.16 21.86
C LYS A 214 29.00 4.66 21.65
N HIS A 215 28.68 4.07 20.50
CA HIS A 215 27.37 3.51 20.16
C HIS A 215 27.35 1.99 20.32
N LYS A 216 27.44 1.50 21.56
CA LYS A 216 27.49 0.04 21.83
C LYS A 216 26.17 -0.71 21.54
N ASN A 217 25.04 0.00 21.53
CA ASN A 217 23.70 -0.59 21.37
C ASN A 217 22.90 0.20 20.32
N PRO A 218 23.00 -0.15 19.02
CA PRO A 218 22.19 0.51 18.00
C PRO A 218 20.71 0.22 18.21
N ASN A 219 19.86 1.24 18.05
CA ASN A 219 18.41 1.05 18.09
C ASN A 219 17.91 0.28 16.84
N HIS A 220 16.61 -0.04 16.79
CA HIS A 220 16.04 -0.83 15.69
C HIS A 220 16.22 -0.20 14.30
N ILE A 221 16.12 1.13 14.19
CA ILE A 221 16.33 1.88 12.94
C ILE A 221 17.81 1.79 12.53
N GLU A 222 18.72 2.04 13.47
CA GLU A 222 20.16 2.00 13.24
C GLU A 222 20.61 0.59 12.82
N LYS A 223 20.10 -0.45 13.48
CA LYS A 223 20.34 -1.85 13.13
C LYS A 223 19.85 -2.17 11.72
N SER A 224 18.67 -1.68 11.33
CA SER A 224 18.12 -1.89 9.99
C SER A 224 19.03 -1.30 8.91
N LEU A 225 19.50 -0.06 9.10
CA LEU A 225 20.40 0.61 8.16
C LEU A 225 21.79 -0.04 8.10
N LEU A 226 22.32 -0.52 9.23
CA LEU A 226 23.58 -1.26 9.29
C LEU A 226 23.50 -2.57 8.50
N GLU A 227 22.42 -3.34 8.66
CA GLU A 227 22.21 -4.57 7.90
C GLU A 227 22.01 -4.33 6.40
N LEU A 228 21.29 -3.26 6.03
CA LEU A 228 21.21 -2.84 4.62
C LEU A 228 22.58 -2.46 4.06
N THR A 229 23.38 -1.69 4.81
CA THR A 229 24.76 -1.34 4.43
C THR A 229 25.59 -2.61 4.19
N ARG A 230 25.44 -3.61 5.06
CA ARG A 230 26.13 -4.91 4.94
C ARG A 230 25.70 -5.68 3.69
N LEU A 231 24.39 -5.76 3.42
CA LEU A 231 23.85 -6.39 2.21
C LEU A 231 24.43 -5.73 0.95
N LEU A 232 24.36 -4.40 0.86
CA LEU A 232 24.86 -3.63 -0.28
C LEU A 232 26.37 -3.80 -0.46
N SER A 233 27.13 -3.93 0.63
CA SER A 233 28.57 -4.24 0.57
C SER A 233 28.85 -5.64 0.00
N ILE A 234 28.04 -6.64 0.37
CA ILE A 234 28.14 -8.01 -0.16
C ILE A 234 27.83 -8.04 -1.66
N CYS A 235 26.85 -7.25 -2.09
CA CYS A 235 26.35 -7.25 -3.48
C CYS A 235 26.95 -6.13 -4.35
N LYS A 236 27.99 -5.43 -3.88
CA LYS A 236 28.57 -4.27 -4.59
C LYS A 236 29.12 -4.62 -5.99
N ASP A 237 29.38 -5.89 -6.24
CA ASP A 237 29.95 -6.41 -7.49
C ASP A 237 28.90 -7.03 -8.43
N ILE A 238 27.61 -6.81 -8.14
CA ILE A 238 26.50 -7.09 -9.04
C ILE A 238 26.70 -6.42 -10.41
N ASP A 239 26.32 -7.12 -11.47
CA ASP A 239 26.54 -6.78 -12.87
C ASP A 239 25.25 -6.61 -13.68
N ASN A 240 24.07 -6.76 -13.05
CA ASN A 240 22.76 -6.52 -13.66
C ASN A 240 21.77 -5.85 -12.67
N ALA A 241 20.71 -5.24 -13.21
CA ALA A 241 19.60 -4.64 -12.45
C ALA A 241 18.27 -4.86 -13.21
N GLU A 242 17.90 -6.13 -13.38
CA GLU A 242 16.87 -6.64 -14.31
C GLU A 242 15.43 -6.29 -13.96
N LEU A 243 15.13 -5.98 -12.70
CA LEU A 243 13.80 -5.58 -12.28
C LEU A 243 13.61 -4.07 -12.33
N THR A 244 14.69 -3.30 -12.37
CA THR A 244 14.64 -1.84 -12.49
C THR A 244 14.49 -1.37 -13.93
N PHE A 245 13.72 -2.05 -14.78
CA PHE A 245 13.50 -1.62 -16.17
C PHE A 245 12.04 -1.25 -16.39
N ASN A 246 11.78 0.05 -16.54
CA ASN A 246 10.54 0.64 -17.04
C ASN A 246 10.90 1.94 -17.75
N ASP A 247 9.93 2.60 -18.39
CA ASP A 247 10.16 3.91 -19.01
C ASP A 247 10.85 4.87 -18.03
N LYS A 248 11.90 5.56 -18.52
CA LYS A 248 12.61 6.56 -17.73
C LYS A 248 11.65 7.51 -17.01
N ASP A 249 11.96 7.82 -15.74
CA ASP A 249 11.20 8.70 -14.85
C ASP A 249 9.80 8.16 -14.46
N LEU A 250 9.37 6.98 -14.93
CA LEU A 250 8.05 6.40 -14.65
C LEU A 250 8.17 5.29 -13.59
N LEU A 251 7.70 5.58 -12.38
CA LEU A 251 7.74 4.63 -11.27
C LEU A 251 6.50 3.72 -11.27
N ILE A 252 5.32 4.29 -11.53
CA ILE A 252 4.05 3.57 -11.70
C ILE A 252 3.35 4.19 -12.90
N ASP A 253 3.18 3.41 -13.96
CA ASP A 253 2.54 3.83 -15.22
C ASP A 253 1.01 3.85 -15.12
N SER A 254 0.45 2.88 -14.42
CA SER A 254 -0.98 2.71 -14.22
C SER A 254 -1.28 1.98 -12.92
N PHE A 255 -2.27 2.48 -12.17
CA PHE A 255 -2.79 1.78 -10.99
C PHE A 255 -3.72 0.61 -11.36
N SER A 256 -4.06 0.43 -12.64
CA SER A 256 -4.94 -0.64 -13.13
C SER A 256 -4.47 -2.05 -12.75
N HIS A 257 -3.16 -2.27 -12.63
CA HIS A 257 -2.59 -3.54 -12.16
C HIS A 257 -3.04 -3.89 -10.74
N PHE A 258 -3.24 -2.90 -9.87
CA PHE A 258 -3.74 -3.12 -8.52
C PHE A 258 -5.21 -3.54 -8.53
N TYR A 259 -6.02 -2.97 -9.41
CA TYR A 259 -7.40 -3.42 -9.63
C TYR A 259 -7.43 -4.87 -10.14
N LEU A 260 -6.69 -5.17 -11.21
CA LEU A 260 -6.63 -6.50 -11.81
C LEU A 260 -6.16 -7.55 -10.79
N ASN A 261 -5.17 -7.23 -9.97
CA ASN A 261 -4.71 -8.08 -8.87
C ASN A 261 -5.87 -8.42 -7.90
N ARG A 262 -6.64 -7.41 -7.47
CA ARG A 262 -7.77 -7.59 -6.55
C ARG A 262 -8.92 -8.38 -7.15
N LEU A 263 -9.28 -8.09 -8.39
CA LEU A 263 -10.31 -8.82 -9.12
C LEU A 263 -9.89 -10.29 -9.32
N ASN A 264 -8.64 -10.53 -9.70
CA ASN A 264 -8.14 -11.88 -9.94
C ASN A 264 -8.10 -12.73 -8.67
N GLY A 265 -7.80 -12.14 -7.51
CA GLY A 265 -7.86 -12.82 -6.21
C GLY A 265 -9.25 -13.37 -5.84
N PHE A 266 -10.30 -12.81 -6.43
CA PHE A 266 -11.70 -13.19 -6.17
C PHE A 266 -12.45 -13.50 -7.47
N ARG A 267 -11.81 -14.23 -8.41
CA ARG A 267 -12.34 -14.48 -9.77
C ARG A 267 -13.80 -14.97 -9.85
N ASN A 268 -14.27 -15.71 -8.87
CA ASN A 268 -15.65 -16.24 -8.84
C ASN A 268 -16.69 -15.20 -8.38
N SER A 269 -16.24 -14.03 -7.92
CA SER A 269 -17.07 -12.96 -7.39
C SER A 269 -17.48 -11.96 -8.47
N GLN A 270 -18.49 -11.15 -8.15
CA GLN A 270 -18.87 -9.98 -8.93
C GLN A 270 -18.17 -8.74 -8.38
N HIS A 271 -17.62 -7.92 -9.28
CA HIS A 271 -16.91 -6.69 -8.92
C HIS A 271 -17.65 -5.47 -9.50
N LEU A 272 -18.04 -4.55 -8.63
CA LEU A 272 -18.77 -3.33 -8.98
C LEU A 272 -17.92 -2.14 -8.58
N LEU A 273 -17.42 -1.39 -9.56
CA LEU A 273 -16.47 -0.30 -9.36
C LEU A 273 -17.14 1.05 -9.62
N ASP A 274 -16.75 2.09 -8.88
CA ASP A 274 -17.10 3.46 -9.29
C ASP A 274 -16.45 3.80 -10.62
N GLU A 275 -17.04 4.73 -11.38
CA GLU A 275 -16.53 5.17 -12.67
C GLU A 275 -15.11 5.76 -12.55
N GLU A 276 -14.16 5.25 -13.34
CA GLU A 276 -12.79 5.78 -13.42
C GLU A 276 -12.32 5.75 -14.88
N ASP A 277 -12.22 6.94 -15.48
CA ASP A 277 -12.03 7.13 -16.93
C ASP A 277 -10.73 6.55 -17.50
N LEU A 278 -9.70 6.37 -16.67
CA LEU A 278 -8.39 5.85 -17.10
C LEU A 278 -8.29 4.35 -16.83
N VAL A 279 -8.71 3.90 -15.66
CA VAL A 279 -8.62 2.50 -15.25
C VAL A 279 -9.58 1.63 -16.05
N GLU A 280 -10.80 2.09 -16.33
CA GLU A 280 -11.82 1.30 -17.03
C GLU A 280 -11.34 0.82 -18.42
N PRO A 281 -10.85 1.69 -19.33
CA PRO A 281 -10.31 1.23 -20.61
C PRO A 281 -9.18 0.21 -20.47
N HIS A 282 -8.27 0.41 -19.52
CA HIS A 282 -7.15 -0.51 -19.28
C HIS A 282 -7.64 -1.88 -18.80
N LEU A 283 -8.59 -1.93 -17.88
CA LEU A 283 -9.19 -3.18 -17.40
C LEU A 283 -9.89 -3.93 -18.54
N VAL A 284 -10.75 -3.24 -19.29
CA VAL A 284 -11.48 -3.85 -20.41
C VAL A 284 -10.52 -4.44 -21.44
N LEU A 285 -9.46 -3.72 -21.79
CA LEU A 285 -8.43 -4.21 -22.72
C LEU A 285 -7.69 -5.43 -22.15
N SER A 286 -7.29 -5.37 -20.87
CA SER A 286 -6.51 -6.42 -20.21
C SER A 286 -7.28 -7.73 -20.03
N THR A 287 -8.62 -7.67 -19.96
CA THR A 287 -9.47 -8.86 -19.76
C THR A 287 -10.14 -9.38 -21.03
N LYS A 288 -9.94 -8.70 -22.17
CA LYS A 288 -10.72 -8.92 -23.41
C LYS A 288 -10.49 -10.29 -24.04
N ASN A 289 -9.24 -10.70 -24.15
CA ASN A 289 -8.85 -11.89 -24.92
C ASN A 289 -8.52 -13.05 -23.98
N GLU A 290 -8.94 -14.26 -24.33
CA GLU A 290 -8.60 -15.48 -23.58
C GLU A 290 -7.11 -15.83 -23.66
N PHE A 291 -6.46 -15.45 -24.75
CA PHE A 291 -5.03 -15.68 -24.99
C PHE A 291 -4.32 -14.36 -25.31
N ILE A 292 -3.08 -14.24 -24.83
CA ILE A 292 -2.12 -13.19 -25.19
C ILE A 292 -0.94 -13.91 -25.83
N GLY A 293 -0.84 -13.83 -27.16
CA GLY A 293 0.04 -14.73 -27.91
C GLY A 293 -0.40 -16.19 -27.72
N ASP A 294 0.54 -17.05 -27.34
CA ASP A 294 0.29 -18.47 -27.06
C ASP A 294 -0.04 -18.76 -25.59
N GLU A 295 -0.03 -17.74 -24.73
CA GLU A 295 -0.27 -17.89 -23.29
C GLU A 295 -1.72 -17.59 -22.92
N LYS A 296 -2.27 -18.37 -21.98
CA LYS A 296 -3.60 -18.11 -21.43
C LYS A 296 -3.56 -16.83 -20.61
N ASN A 297 -4.45 -15.89 -20.94
CA ASN A 297 -4.59 -14.65 -20.20
C ASN A 297 -5.16 -14.94 -18.80
N GLN A 298 -4.33 -14.70 -17.79
CA GLN A 298 -4.74 -14.87 -16.40
C GLN A 298 -5.94 -14.00 -15.99
N TYR A 299 -6.20 -12.87 -16.67
CA TYR A 299 -7.29 -11.95 -16.34
C TYR A 299 -8.58 -12.18 -17.16
N TYR A 300 -8.59 -13.15 -18.07
CA TYR A 300 -9.76 -13.42 -18.91
C TYR A 300 -10.97 -13.94 -18.12
N GLY A 301 -12.16 -13.40 -18.37
CA GLY A 301 -13.39 -13.87 -17.73
C GLY A 301 -13.58 -13.40 -16.28
N LEU A 302 -12.89 -12.32 -15.88
CA LEU A 302 -13.21 -11.59 -14.65
C LEU A 302 -14.60 -10.93 -14.78
N ASN A 303 -15.43 -11.07 -13.75
CA ASN A 303 -16.78 -10.50 -13.72
C ASN A 303 -16.77 -9.13 -13.02
N PHE A 304 -16.56 -8.07 -13.80
CA PHE A 304 -16.57 -6.69 -13.28
C PHE A 304 -17.46 -5.75 -14.11
N LYS A 305 -17.93 -4.67 -13.47
CA LYS A 305 -18.69 -3.58 -14.08
C LYS A 305 -18.36 -2.25 -13.39
N PHE A 306 -18.26 -1.19 -14.19
CA PHE A 306 -18.23 0.18 -13.71
C PHE A 306 -19.67 0.71 -13.57
N ILE A 307 -19.96 1.40 -12.46
CA ILE A 307 -21.31 1.85 -12.09
C ILE A 307 -21.24 3.30 -11.59
N LYS A 308 -22.20 4.11 -12.03
CA LYS A 308 -22.44 5.46 -11.53
C LYS A 308 -22.78 5.47 -10.03
N SER A 309 -21.88 6.02 -9.22
CA SER A 309 -22.09 6.19 -7.77
C SER A 309 -23.42 6.89 -7.43
N GLU A 310 -23.88 7.88 -8.20
CA GLU A 310 -25.16 8.59 -7.96
C GLU A 310 -26.37 7.63 -7.80
N SER A 311 -26.33 6.48 -8.48
CA SER A 311 -27.41 5.48 -8.50
C SER A 311 -27.15 4.26 -7.62
N ASN A 312 -26.00 4.18 -6.95
CA ASN A 312 -25.58 3.01 -6.19
C ASN A 312 -25.08 3.39 -4.80
N ILE A 313 -25.84 3.03 -3.76
CA ILE A 313 -25.51 3.41 -2.38
C ILE A 313 -24.28 2.67 -1.85
N GLU A 314 -24.03 1.44 -2.32
CA GLU A 314 -22.90 0.63 -1.91
C GLU A 314 -21.56 1.19 -2.42
N ILE A 315 -21.55 1.77 -3.63
CA ILE A 315 -20.40 2.54 -4.15
C ILE A 315 -20.17 3.79 -3.28
N GLN A 316 -21.23 4.52 -2.91
CA GLN A 316 -21.09 5.70 -2.03
C GLN A 316 -20.60 5.34 -0.62
N ILE A 317 -21.00 4.19 -0.09
CA ILE A 317 -20.45 3.65 1.17
C ILE A 317 -18.98 3.28 0.98
N SER A 318 -18.61 2.77 -0.20
CA SER A 318 -17.24 2.43 -0.55
C SER A 318 -16.33 3.67 -0.58
N ASP A 319 -16.80 4.83 -1.05
CA ASP A 319 -16.10 6.14 -0.95
C ASP A 319 -15.76 6.48 0.51
N ILE A 320 -16.73 6.34 1.42
CA ILE A 320 -16.49 6.60 2.85
C ILE A 320 -15.40 5.68 3.40
N ILE A 321 -15.46 4.39 3.07
CA ILE A 321 -14.47 3.39 3.53
C ILE A 321 -13.09 3.65 2.92
N ALA A 322 -13.00 3.88 1.61
CA ALA A 322 -11.75 4.20 0.94
C ALA A 322 -11.10 5.45 1.54
N GLY A 323 -11.90 6.48 1.83
CA GLY A 323 -11.43 7.68 2.50
C GLY A 323 -10.95 7.46 3.94
N ILE A 324 -11.67 6.68 4.74
CA ILE A 324 -11.26 6.34 6.13
C ILE A 324 -9.96 5.52 6.13
N ILE A 325 -9.87 4.49 5.27
CA ILE A 325 -8.68 3.65 5.16
C ILE A 325 -7.49 4.48 4.67
N ARG A 326 -7.66 5.33 3.65
CA ARG A 326 -6.59 6.25 3.22
C ARG A 326 -6.12 7.13 4.37
N SER A 327 -7.04 7.69 5.14
CA SER A 327 -6.70 8.55 6.27
C SER A 327 -5.91 7.79 7.34
N LEU A 328 -6.31 6.56 7.66
CA LEU A 328 -5.60 5.68 8.59
C LEU A 328 -4.16 5.43 8.13
N TYR A 329 -3.97 5.00 6.89
CA TYR A 329 -2.63 4.69 6.38
C TYR A 329 -1.76 5.95 6.24
N SER A 330 -2.36 7.09 5.88
CA SER A 330 -1.66 8.37 5.83
C SER A 330 -1.16 8.79 7.22
N PHE A 331 -1.96 8.59 8.26
CA PHE A 331 -1.55 8.84 9.64
C PHE A 331 -0.42 7.92 10.08
N ILE A 332 -0.50 6.62 9.77
CA ILE A 332 0.55 5.65 10.09
C ILE A 332 1.88 5.97 9.41
N GLU A 333 1.85 6.39 8.14
CA GLU A 333 3.04 6.82 7.41
C GLU A 333 3.70 8.04 8.08
N GLN A 334 2.91 8.97 8.61
CA GLN A 334 3.42 10.22 9.20
C GLN A 334 3.89 10.09 10.64
N VAL A 335 3.17 9.34 11.47
CA VAL A 335 3.43 9.26 12.91
C VAL A 335 4.68 8.44 13.21
N GLU A 336 5.50 8.91 14.14
CA GLU A 336 6.64 8.12 14.63
C GLU A 336 6.18 7.02 15.59
N PHE A 337 6.90 5.90 15.64
CA PHE A 337 6.49 4.76 16.47
C PHE A 337 6.35 5.10 17.97
N SER A 338 7.18 6.02 18.46
CA SER A 338 7.15 6.51 19.85
C SER A 338 5.96 7.43 20.14
N GLU A 339 5.36 8.05 19.14
CA GLU A 339 4.25 8.99 19.30
C GLU A 339 2.91 8.29 19.37
N ILE A 340 2.83 7.02 18.96
CA ILE A 340 1.58 6.24 18.96
C ILE A 340 1.04 6.04 20.38
N ASP A 341 1.90 5.73 21.35
CA ASP A 341 1.46 5.58 22.76
C ASP A 341 0.86 6.90 23.25
N SER A 342 1.57 8.00 23.00
CA SER A 342 1.11 9.34 23.38
C SER A 342 -0.22 9.70 22.70
N PHE A 343 -0.39 9.34 21.43
CA PHE A 343 -1.66 9.54 20.73
C PHE A 343 -2.80 8.74 21.36
N ILE A 344 -2.59 7.47 21.69
CA ILE A 344 -3.61 6.60 22.32
C ILE A 344 -3.97 7.11 23.72
N GLU A 345 -2.97 7.47 24.53
CA GLU A 345 -3.16 7.99 25.89
C GLU A 345 -3.96 9.29 25.90
N ASN A 346 -3.70 10.19 24.95
CA ASN A 346 -4.35 11.49 24.84
C ASN A 346 -5.64 11.47 23.99
N SER A 347 -6.03 10.32 23.44
CA SER A 347 -7.25 10.20 22.63
C SER A 347 -8.51 10.41 23.47
N THR A 348 -9.50 11.09 22.90
CA THR A 348 -10.84 11.20 23.50
C THR A 348 -11.52 9.84 23.55
N GLU A 349 -12.53 9.68 24.42
CA GLU A 349 -13.32 8.45 24.46
C GLU A 349 -14.02 8.15 23.13
N LEU A 350 -14.43 9.19 22.39
CA LEU A 350 -14.99 9.04 21.06
C LEU A 350 -13.96 8.53 20.04
N GLN A 351 -12.73 9.03 20.09
CA GLN A 351 -11.62 8.54 19.26
C GLN A 351 -11.31 7.08 19.55
N LYS A 352 -11.15 6.72 20.82
CA LYS A 352 -10.87 5.33 21.24
C LYS A 352 -11.97 4.38 20.77
N ASP A 353 -13.23 4.75 20.95
CA ASP A 353 -14.34 3.89 20.51
C ASP A 353 -14.42 3.78 18.99
N ASN A 354 -14.19 4.87 18.24
CA ASN A 354 -14.16 4.80 16.78
C ASN A 354 -13.00 3.97 16.24
N ILE A 355 -11.79 4.10 16.81
CA ILE A 355 -10.63 3.27 16.48
C ILE A 355 -10.94 1.80 16.76
N LYS A 356 -11.55 1.50 17.93
CA LYS A 356 -11.98 0.16 18.29
C LYS A 356 -13.00 -0.41 17.30
N LYS A 357 -14.01 0.36 16.89
CA LYS A 357 -14.99 -0.09 15.89
C LYS A 357 -14.35 -0.37 14.52
N LEU A 358 -13.40 0.48 14.10
CA LEU A 358 -12.64 0.24 12.87
C LEU A 358 -11.81 -1.06 12.98
N SER A 359 -11.14 -1.29 14.11
CA SER A 359 -10.42 -2.55 14.39
C SER A 359 -11.35 -3.77 14.38
N MET A 360 -12.55 -3.64 14.96
CA MET A 360 -13.58 -4.68 14.93
C MET A 360 -14.08 -4.96 13.50
N LEU A 361 -14.25 -3.94 12.65
CA LEU A 361 -14.63 -4.12 11.24
C LEU A 361 -13.55 -4.85 10.44
N ILE A 362 -12.28 -4.47 10.63
CA ILE A 362 -11.14 -5.15 10.02
C ILE A 362 -11.12 -6.61 10.47
N SER A 363 -11.26 -6.87 11.77
CA SER A 363 -11.27 -8.22 12.34
C SER A 363 -12.45 -9.05 11.84
N LYS A 364 -13.66 -8.48 11.80
CA LYS A 364 -14.88 -9.10 11.21
C LYS A 364 -14.62 -9.56 9.78
N SER A 365 -13.92 -8.73 9.00
CA SER A 365 -13.63 -8.99 7.59
C SER A 365 -12.54 -10.05 7.39
N VAL A 366 -11.44 -9.96 8.14
CA VAL A 366 -10.35 -10.97 8.11
C VAL A 366 -10.86 -12.35 8.54
N ASN A 367 -11.75 -12.40 9.54
CA ASN A 367 -12.35 -13.66 10.01
C ASN A 367 -13.21 -14.34 8.94
N GLU A 368 -13.88 -13.58 8.07
CA GLU A 368 -14.62 -14.16 6.93
C GLU A 368 -13.67 -14.56 5.79
N CYS A 369 -12.74 -13.68 5.43
CA CYS A 369 -11.73 -13.93 4.41
C CYS A 369 -10.50 -13.04 4.64
N GLU A 370 -9.35 -13.66 4.94
CA GLU A 370 -8.07 -12.94 5.11
C GLU A 370 -7.73 -12.08 3.88
N GLY A 371 -8.13 -12.53 2.68
CA GLY A 371 -7.90 -11.82 1.42
C GLY A 371 -8.67 -10.51 1.26
N PHE A 372 -9.67 -10.21 2.09
CA PHE A 372 -10.35 -8.91 2.06
C PHE A 372 -9.41 -7.76 2.41
N ILE A 373 -8.37 -8.02 3.20
CA ILE A 373 -7.44 -7.00 3.68
C ILE A 373 -6.07 -7.28 3.07
N PHE A 374 -5.74 -6.57 1.99
CA PHE A 374 -4.45 -6.68 1.33
C PHE A 374 -3.72 -5.34 1.39
N ARG A 375 -2.40 -5.38 1.56
CA ARG A 375 -1.59 -4.16 1.63
C ARG A 375 -0.20 -4.39 1.05
N THR A 376 0.49 -3.31 0.76
CA THR A 376 1.92 -3.32 0.39
C THR A 376 2.55 -2.13 1.08
N GLN A 377 3.15 -2.38 2.23
CA GLN A 377 3.67 -1.32 3.09
C GLN A 377 4.94 -1.79 3.82
N PRO A 378 5.75 -0.85 4.34
CA PRO A 378 6.93 -1.19 5.14
C PRO A 378 6.56 -1.90 6.45
N GLN A 379 7.42 -2.81 6.91
CA GLN A 379 7.25 -3.52 8.19
C GLN A 379 7.14 -2.58 9.40
N MET A 380 7.80 -1.42 9.37
CA MET A 380 7.66 -0.43 10.45
C MET A 380 6.21 0.06 10.56
N ASP A 381 5.53 0.27 9.44
CA ASP A 381 4.16 0.78 9.42
C ASP A 381 3.16 -0.32 9.78
N GLU A 382 3.46 -1.59 9.47
CA GLU A 382 2.72 -2.73 10.04
C GLU A 382 2.80 -2.74 11.58
N SER A 383 3.97 -2.47 12.14
CA SER A 383 4.17 -2.45 13.59
C SER A 383 3.41 -1.30 14.26
N LYS A 384 3.42 -0.12 13.62
CA LYS A 384 2.63 1.05 14.03
C LYS A 384 1.13 0.76 13.97
N MET A 385 0.66 0.18 12.87
CA MET A 385 -0.74 -0.18 12.65
C MET A 385 -1.23 -1.18 13.70
N TYR A 386 -0.44 -2.22 13.96
CA TYR A 386 -0.75 -3.22 15.00
C TYR A 386 -0.93 -2.57 16.36
N LYS A 387 -0.04 -1.65 16.73
CA LYS A 387 -0.08 -0.93 18.01
C LYS A 387 -1.27 0.03 18.13
N LEU A 388 -1.69 0.65 17.04
CA LEU A 388 -2.84 1.56 17.02
C LEU A 388 -4.18 0.81 17.11
N LEU A 389 -4.27 -0.38 16.48
CA LEU A 389 -5.52 -1.13 16.35
C LEU A 389 -5.68 -2.27 17.38
N SER A 390 -4.64 -2.58 18.16
CA SER A 390 -4.69 -3.48 19.32
C SER A 390 -5.45 -2.86 20.48
#